data_AF-A0A834GXR2-F1
#
_entry.id   AF-A0A834GXR2-F1
#
_cell.length_a   1.000
_cell.length_b   1.000
_cell.length_c   1.000
_cell.angle_alpha   90.00
_cell.angle_beta   90.00
_cell.angle_gamma   90.00
#
_symmetry.space_group_name_H-M   'P 1'
#
loop_
_entity.id
_entity.type
_entity.pdbx_description
1 polymer ?
#
loop_
_entity_poly.entity_id
_entity_poly.type
_entity_poly.pdbx_seq_one_letter_code
_entity_poly.pdbx_strand_id
1 'polypeptide(L)'
;MSSIKFPSYVTKKISSIFSNFLWSGTANKKSVHWKNWSSVCFSKAEGGHGIKDLHLFNQALLAKQSWRILDHPTCLFSSFFLSKFYHSTPFLEVKPLTSSSWAWKSILHGRDVL
;
A
#
# COMPACT_ATOMS: atom_id res chain seq x y z
N MET A 1 7.62 -6.25 5.48
CA MET A 1 6.71 -6.45 4.33
C MET A 1 5.30 -6.15 4.79
N SER A 2 4.55 -5.30 4.08
CA SER A 2 3.14 -5.07 4.42
C SER A 2 2.28 -6.07 3.67
N SER A 3 1.42 -6.80 4.39
CA SER A 3 0.51 -7.80 3.82
C SER A 3 -0.95 -7.33 3.85
N ILE A 4 -1.19 -6.05 4.21
CA ILE A 4 -2.52 -5.51 4.47
C ILE A 4 -2.69 -4.15 3.80
N LYS A 5 -3.85 -3.96 3.14
CA LYS A 5 -4.31 -2.68 2.65
C LYS A 5 -4.78 -1.82 3.80
N PHE A 6 -4.17 -0.65 3.95
CA PHE A 6 -4.59 0.31 4.97
C PHE A 6 -5.88 1.02 4.56
N PRO A 7 -6.80 1.28 5.52
CA PRO A 7 -7.92 2.15 5.28
C PRO A 7 -7.45 3.54 4.83
N SER A 8 -8.18 4.15 3.89
CA SER A 8 -7.88 5.49 3.38
C SER A 8 -7.91 6.54 4.49
N TYR A 9 -8.79 6.39 5.49
CA TYR A 9 -8.83 7.26 6.65
C TYR A 9 -7.52 7.24 7.46
N VAL A 10 -6.96 6.06 7.71
CA VAL A 10 -5.71 5.92 8.49
C VAL A 10 -4.54 6.56 7.75
N THR A 11 -4.40 6.29 6.45
CA THR A 11 -3.34 6.88 5.63
C THR A 11 -3.46 8.40 5.53
N LYS A 12 -4.68 8.94 5.38
CA LYS A 12 -4.93 10.40 5.43
C LYS A 12 -4.60 11.01 6.78
N LYS A 13 -4.98 10.36 7.89
CA LYS A 13 -4.69 10.84 9.24
C LYS A 13 -3.18 10.90 9.52
N ILE A 14 -2.44 9.87 9.13
CA ILE A 14 -0.98 9.85 9.27
C ILE A 14 -0.34 10.92 8.37
N SER A 15 -0.81 11.05 7.13
CA SER A 15 -0.32 12.10 6.22
C SER A 15 -0.56 13.50 6.78
N SER A 16 -1.71 13.72 7.44
CA SER A 16 -2.01 14.98 8.14
C SER A 16 -1.07 15.25 9.32
N ILE A 17 -0.72 14.22 10.09
CA ILE A 17 0.27 14.35 11.17
C ILE A 17 1.65 14.71 10.60
N PHE A 18 2.06 14.06 9.51
CA PHE A 18 3.32 14.36 8.84
C PHE A 18 3.34 15.77 8.25
N SER A 19 2.25 16.21 7.63
CA SER A 19 2.15 17.59 7.14
C SER A 19 2.25 18.58 8.29
N ASN A 20 1.53 18.36 9.40
CA ASN A 20 1.61 19.27 10.55
C ASN A 20 3.02 19.33 11.12
N PHE A 21 3.68 18.18 11.26
CA PHE A 21 5.06 18.13 11.72
C PHE A 21 6.01 18.91 10.80
N LEU A 22 5.87 18.72 9.48
CA LEU A 22 6.74 19.37 8.49
C LEU A 22 6.66 20.90 8.54
N TRP A 23 5.47 21.46 8.76
CA TRP A 23 5.25 22.91 8.70
C TRP A 23 5.24 23.60 10.08
N SER A 24 4.87 22.89 11.14
CA SER A 24 4.76 23.46 12.49
C SER A 24 5.92 23.09 13.43
N GLY A 25 6.80 22.16 13.04
CA GLY A 25 7.82 21.55 13.90
C GLY A 25 7.26 20.68 15.04
N THR A 26 5.95 20.64 15.22
CA THR A 26 5.23 19.86 16.24
C THR A 26 3.90 19.36 15.68
N ALA A 27 3.50 18.13 16.02
CA ALA A 27 2.28 17.53 15.46
C ALA A 27 0.97 18.19 15.93
N ASN A 28 0.98 18.82 17.12
CA ASN A 28 -0.23 19.37 17.77
C ASN A 28 -0.51 20.84 17.44
N LYS A 29 0.41 21.52 16.75
CA LYS A 29 0.21 22.93 16.38
C LYS A 29 -0.25 23.01 14.92
N LYS A 30 -1.34 23.74 14.67
CA LYS A 30 -1.76 24.09 13.31
C LYS A 30 -0.85 25.19 12.78
N SER A 31 -0.34 25.03 11.56
CA SER A 31 0.41 26.05 10.82
C SER A 31 -0.11 26.17 9.40
N VAL A 32 0.30 27.23 8.72
CA VAL A 32 -0.02 27.43 7.31
C VAL A 32 0.79 26.43 6.48
N HIS A 33 0.09 25.61 5.70
CA HIS A 33 0.69 24.71 4.73
C HIS A 33 1.03 25.50 3.46
N TRP A 34 2.32 25.74 3.22
CA TRP A 34 2.78 26.54 2.07
C TRP A 34 2.71 25.79 0.73
N LYS A 35 2.65 24.46 0.76
CA LYS A 35 2.58 23.61 -0.42
C LYS A 35 1.63 22.43 -0.18
N ASN A 36 0.92 22.00 -1.22
CA ASN A 36 0.07 20.81 -1.16
C ASN A 36 0.90 19.58 -0.82
N TRP A 37 0.37 18.71 0.03
CA TRP A 37 1.01 17.46 0.45
C TRP A 37 1.40 16.57 -0.74
N SER A 38 0.54 16.46 -1.76
CA SER A 38 0.86 15.68 -2.96
C SER A 38 2.11 16.20 -3.68
N SER A 39 2.30 17.52 -3.72
CA SER A 39 3.47 18.14 -4.34
C SER A 39 4.74 18.00 -3.51
N VAL A 40 4.61 17.83 -2.18
CA VAL A 40 5.73 17.48 -1.30
C VAL A 40 6.17 16.04 -1.53
N CYS A 41 5.24 15.16 -1.93
CA CYS A 41 5.50 13.75 -2.16
C CYS A 41 6.26 13.43 -3.46
N PHE A 42 6.35 14.35 -4.40
CA PHE A 42 7.15 14.16 -5.61
C PHE A 42 8.63 13.96 -5.30
N SER A 43 9.35 13.35 -6.25
CA SER A 43 10.80 13.17 -6.12
C SER A 43 11.52 14.51 -6.05
N LYS A 44 12.76 14.51 -5.55
CA LYS A 44 13.61 15.72 -5.56
C LYS A 44 13.87 16.23 -6.98
N ALA A 45 13.97 15.32 -7.95
CA ALA A 45 14.16 15.67 -9.36
C ALA A 45 12.93 16.41 -9.94
N GLU A 46 11.73 16.10 -9.43
CA GLU A 46 10.46 16.73 -9.83
C GLU A 46 10.09 17.94 -8.94
N GLY A 47 11.02 18.44 -8.11
CA GLY A 47 10.79 19.60 -7.24
C GLY A 47 9.95 19.31 -5.98
N GLY A 48 9.81 18.05 -5.59
CA GLY A 48 9.26 17.62 -4.31
C GLY A 48 10.34 17.32 -3.26
N HIS A 49 9.92 16.89 -2.07
CA HIS A 49 10.84 16.52 -0.99
C HIS A 49 11.16 15.02 -0.96
N GLY A 50 10.55 14.21 -1.83
CA GLY A 50 10.71 12.75 -1.87
C GLY A 50 10.02 12.02 -0.72
N ILE A 51 9.07 12.67 -0.04
CA ILE A 51 8.28 12.01 1.02
C ILE A 51 7.30 11.04 0.36
N LYS A 52 7.26 9.79 0.78
CA LYS A 52 6.38 8.81 0.14
C LYS A 52 4.92 9.07 0.53
N ASP A 53 4.05 9.13 -0.47
CA ASP A 53 2.61 9.03 -0.24
C ASP A 53 2.31 7.65 0.35
N LEU A 54 1.78 7.60 1.57
CA LEU A 54 1.54 6.36 2.29
C LEU A 54 0.52 5.45 1.61
N HIS A 55 -0.46 6.03 0.92
CA HIS A 55 -1.46 5.26 0.20
C HIS A 55 -0.84 4.55 -0.99
N LEU A 56 -0.13 5.31 -1.84
CA LEU A 56 0.57 4.75 -3.01
C LEU A 56 1.69 3.79 -2.59
N PHE A 57 2.41 4.11 -1.53
CA PHE A 57 3.46 3.25 -1.01
C PHE A 57 2.92 1.92 -0.48
N ASN A 58 1.76 1.93 0.21
CA ASN A 58 1.10 0.71 0.63
C ASN A 58 0.64 -0.14 -0.58
N GLN A 59 0.06 0.49 -1.60
CA GLN A 59 -0.33 -0.23 -2.83
C GLN A 59 0.89 -0.85 -3.52
N ALA A 60 1.99 -0.13 -3.65
CA ALA A 60 3.23 -0.65 -4.24
C ALA A 60 3.81 -1.82 -3.43
N LEU A 61 3.73 -1.78 -2.10
CA LEU A 61 4.13 -2.91 -1.25
C LEU A 61 3.23 -4.13 -1.43
N LEU A 62 1.93 -3.93 -1.61
CA LEU A 62 0.99 -5.02 -1.92
C LEU A 62 1.27 -5.62 -3.30
N ALA A 63 1.48 -4.78 -4.32
CA ALA A 63 1.86 -5.21 -5.66
C ALA A 63 3.16 -6.04 -5.64
N LYS A 64 4.17 -5.59 -4.89
CA LYS A 64 5.40 -6.36 -4.65
C LYS A 64 5.13 -7.74 -4.04
N GLN A 65 4.17 -7.83 -3.11
CA GLN A 65 3.83 -9.10 -2.48
C GLN A 65 3.09 -10.03 -3.45
N SER A 66 2.20 -9.49 -4.28
CA SER A 66 1.52 -10.23 -5.34
C SER A 66 2.49 -10.70 -6.42
N TRP A 67 3.47 -9.86 -6.78
CA TRP A 67 4.56 -10.25 -7.68
C TRP A 67 5.38 -11.40 -7.12
N ARG A 68 5.65 -11.40 -5.81
CA ARG A 68 6.37 -12.50 -5.16
C ARG A 68 5.61 -13.83 -5.22
N ILE A 69 4.27 -13.82 -5.26
CA ILE A 69 3.48 -15.03 -5.47
C ILE A 69 3.72 -15.60 -6.87
N LEU A 70 3.83 -14.73 -7.87
CA LEU A 70 4.09 -15.11 -9.26
C LEU A 70 5.53 -15.59 -9.46
N ASP A 71 6.50 -14.86 -8.92
CA ASP A 71 7.94 -15.10 -9.12
C ASP A 71 8.48 -16.27 -8.28
N HIS A 72 7.91 -16.49 -7.07
CA HIS A 72 8.35 -17.53 -6.14
C HIS A 72 7.17 -18.34 -5.59
N PRO A 73 6.51 -19.19 -6.41
CA PRO A 73 5.31 -19.92 -6.01
C PRO A 73 5.58 -20.99 -4.94
N THR A 74 6.81 -21.49 -4.81
CA THR A 74 7.19 -22.55 -3.87
C THR A 74 7.53 -22.04 -2.46
N CYS A 75 7.74 -20.73 -2.27
CA CYS A 75 8.04 -20.22 -0.94
C CYS A 75 6.82 -20.32 -0.02
N LEU A 76 7.03 -20.48 1.29
CA LEU A 76 5.97 -20.74 2.28
C LEU A 76 4.79 -19.75 2.17
N PHE A 77 5.09 -18.47 1.95
CA PHE A 77 4.06 -17.45 1.78
C PHE A 77 3.17 -17.75 0.58
N SER A 78 3.78 -17.95 -0.59
CA SER A 78 3.06 -18.20 -1.84
C SER A 78 2.34 -19.54 -1.79
N SER A 79 3.00 -20.60 -1.31
CA SER A 79 2.39 -21.93 -1.22
C SER A 79 1.21 -21.98 -0.25
N PHE A 80 1.28 -21.28 0.88
CA PHE A 80 0.14 -21.16 1.81
C PHE A 80 -1.07 -20.48 1.14
N PHE A 81 -0.85 -19.33 0.48
CA PHE A 81 -1.95 -18.60 -0.15
C PHE A 81 -2.51 -19.32 -1.37
N LEU A 82 -1.64 -19.91 -2.20
CA LEU A 82 -2.04 -20.70 -3.34
C LEU A 82 -2.81 -21.94 -2.86
N SER A 83 -2.26 -22.77 -1.97
CA SER A 83 -2.99 -23.96 -1.47
C SER A 83 -4.37 -23.66 -0.88
N LYS A 84 -4.54 -22.49 -0.22
CA LYS A 84 -5.80 -22.11 0.41
C LYS A 84 -6.85 -21.53 -0.55
N PHE A 85 -6.43 -20.82 -1.59
CA PHE A 85 -7.36 -20.04 -2.45
C PHE A 85 -7.30 -20.42 -3.93
N TYR A 86 -6.35 -21.25 -4.34
CA TYR A 86 -6.13 -21.73 -5.70
C TYR A 86 -6.66 -23.16 -5.81
N HIS A 87 -7.90 -23.31 -6.25
CA HIS A 87 -8.48 -24.65 -6.46
C HIS A 87 -8.50 -25.10 -7.92
N SER A 88 -8.39 -24.18 -8.89
CA SER A 88 -8.28 -24.49 -10.34
C SER A 88 -8.00 -23.27 -11.23
N THR A 89 -7.94 -22.05 -10.68
CA THR A 89 -7.84 -20.80 -11.46
C THR A 89 -6.49 -20.12 -11.25
N PRO A 90 -5.82 -19.62 -12.32
CA PRO A 90 -4.54 -18.94 -12.22
C PRO A 90 -4.65 -17.70 -11.31
N PHE A 91 -3.60 -17.38 -10.55
CA PHE A 91 -3.60 -16.30 -9.55
C PHE A 91 -4.09 -14.96 -10.13
N LEU A 92 -3.75 -14.68 -11.39
CA LEU A 92 -4.16 -13.49 -12.13
C LEU A 92 -5.68 -13.38 -12.32
N GLU A 93 -6.39 -14.50 -12.37
CA GLU A 93 -7.83 -14.55 -12.66
C GLU A 93 -8.69 -14.85 -11.42
N VAL A 94 -8.08 -15.15 -10.26
CA VAL A 94 -8.81 -15.48 -9.03
C VAL A 94 -9.72 -14.32 -8.62
N LYS A 95 -11.02 -14.58 -8.49
CA LYS A 95 -11.96 -13.58 -7.98
C LYS A 95 -11.94 -13.56 -6.45
N PRO A 96 -12.09 -12.38 -5.80
CA PRO A 96 -12.18 -12.30 -4.35
C PRO A 96 -13.47 -12.96 -3.87
N LEU A 97 -13.36 -13.95 -2.98
CA LEU A 97 -14.53 -14.48 -2.26
C LEU A 97 -14.94 -13.50 -1.15
N THR A 98 -16.23 -13.37 -0.89
CA THR A 98 -16.75 -12.52 0.20
C THR A 98 -16.21 -12.95 1.56
N SER A 99 -16.09 -14.27 1.79
CA SER A 99 -15.55 -14.90 3.00
C SER A 99 -14.03 -14.85 3.13
N SER A 100 -13.28 -14.37 2.13
CA SER A 100 -11.83 -14.38 2.18
C SER A 100 -11.27 -13.39 3.21
N SER A 101 -10.11 -13.72 3.77
CA SER A 101 -9.43 -12.86 4.75
C SER A 101 -9.08 -11.51 4.15
N TRP A 102 -9.00 -10.49 5.01
CA TRP A 102 -8.58 -9.15 4.61
C TRP A 102 -7.18 -9.13 3.97
N ALA A 103 -6.27 -9.98 4.47
CA ALA A 103 -4.95 -10.16 3.89
C ALA A 103 -5.02 -10.67 2.44
N TRP A 104 -5.88 -11.66 2.14
CA TRP A 104 -6.06 -12.14 0.77
C TRP A 104 -6.64 -11.06 -0.14
N LYS A 105 -7.67 -10.35 0.31
CA LYS A 105 -8.24 -9.20 -0.44
C LYS A 105 -7.20 -8.11 -0.70
N SER A 106 -6.27 -7.91 0.23
CA SER A 106 -5.17 -6.95 0.09
C SER A 106 -4.14 -7.40 -0.95
N ILE A 107 -3.81 -8.69 -0.99
CA ILE A 107 -2.94 -9.28 -2.02
C ILE A 107 -3.61 -9.21 -3.40
N LEU A 108 -4.90 -9.54 -3.51
CA LEU A 108 -5.63 -9.39 -4.77
C LEU A 108 -5.66 -7.92 -5.23
N HIS A 109 -5.84 -6.98 -4.33
CA HIS A 109 -5.70 -5.56 -4.66
C HIS A 109 -4.29 -5.20 -5.17
N GLY A 110 -3.24 -5.77 -4.58
CA GLY A 110 -1.88 -5.59 -5.08
C GLY A 110 -1.68 -6.18 -6.48
N ARG A 111 -2.33 -7.31 -6.76
CA ARG A 111 -2.31 -7.96 -8.08
C ARG A 111 -3.00 -7.10 -9.13
N ASP A 112 -4.12 -6.47 -8.80
CA ASP A 112 -4.86 -5.60 -9.74
C ASP A 112 -4.09 -4.31 -10.09
N VAL A 113 -2.99 -4.02 -9.37
CA VAL A 113 -2.08 -2.88 -9.62
C VAL A 113 -0.87 -3.28 -10.48
N LEU A 114 -0.58 -4.58 -10.61
CA LEU A 114 0.49 -5.10 -11.48
C LEU A 114 0.10 -4.97 -12.95
#